data_AF-A0A1P8YIV3-F1
#
_entry.id   AF-A0A1P8YIV3-F1
#
_cell.length_a   1.000
_cell.length_b   1.000
_cell.length_c   1.000
_cell.angle_alpha   90.00
_cell.angle_beta   90.00
_cell.angle_gamma   90.00
#
_symmetry.space_group_name_H-M   'P 1'
#
loop_
_entity.id
_entity.type
_entity.pdbx_description
1 polymer ?
#
loop_
_entity_poly.entity_id
_entity_poly.type
_entity_poly.pdbx_seq_one_letter_code
_entity_poly.pdbx_strand_id
1 'polypeptide(L)'
;MGIDLGSWTDGSTRSAIVDFVERVTTTGGADFVEPADRVAVFDNDGTLWCEKPMPIQLDFTVRRFAEMAAADPALQQQQPWKAAHEHDLRWLGAAMVKHYNGDDGDLKLLMGAVTEAFDSVTVENYDARVRAFFAGADHPTLGRPYRGCGYAPMVELLRYLEANGFANYIASGGDRDFMRPVAGELYGVPPERIIGSALGLSYREGRRRRTCCTRPRWTSSTTDRRSRSGSGAGSDDGRSCRSATPTATCRCSPSPGSPTARPCGR
;
A
#
# COMPACT_ATOMS: atom_id res chain seq x y z
N MET A 1 -27.95 2.52 -17.24
CA MET A 1 -27.67 3.75 -16.48
C MET A 1 -26.17 3.84 -16.32
N GLY A 2 -25.51 4.75 -17.05
CA GLY A 2 -24.07 4.96 -16.89
C GLY A 2 -23.77 5.50 -15.49
N ILE A 3 -22.63 5.13 -14.92
CA ILE A 3 -22.17 5.70 -13.66
C ILE A 3 -21.92 7.20 -13.90
N ASP A 4 -22.61 8.06 -13.15
CA ASP A 4 -22.48 9.52 -13.29
C ASP A 4 -21.48 10.07 -12.26
N LEU A 5 -20.77 11.12 -12.64
CA LEU A 5 -19.83 11.88 -11.81
C LEU A 5 -20.60 12.92 -10.98
N GLY A 6 -21.58 12.46 -10.19
CA GLY A 6 -22.58 13.31 -9.54
C GLY A 6 -22.03 14.22 -8.43
N SER A 7 -20.91 13.85 -7.80
CA SER A 7 -20.23 14.68 -6.79
C SER A 7 -19.19 15.64 -7.41
N TRP A 8 -18.98 15.59 -8.72
CA TRP A 8 -18.11 16.54 -9.42
C TRP A 8 -18.88 17.81 -9.75
N THR A 9 -18.36 18.97 -9.36
CA THR A 9 -18.90 20.26 -9.79
C THR A 9 -18.86 20.36 -11.31
N ASP A 10 -19.98 20.80 -11.90
CA ASP A 10 -20.03 21.09 -13.33
C ASP A 10 -19.02 22.20 -13.69
N GLY A 11 -18.18 21.91 -14.66
CA GLY A 11 -17.10 22.80 -15.08
C GLY A 11 -16.07 22.11 -15.95
N SER A 12 -15.02 22.85 -16.31
CA SER A 12 -14.00 22.41 -17.27
C SER A 12 -13.35 21.07 -16.88
N THR A 13 -13.15 20.80 -15.59
CA THR A 13 -12.54 19.55 -15.13
C THR A 13 -13.45 18.34 -15.39
N ARG A 14 -14.74 18.42 -15.00
CA ARG A 14 -15.71 17.33 -15.23
C ARG A 14 -15.88 17.09 -16.73
N SER A 15 -16.03 18.15 -17.51
CA SER A 15 -16.12 18.05 -18.98
C SER A 15 -14.87 17.40 -19.58
N ALA A 16 -13.67 17.83 -19.18
CA ALA A 16 -12.43 17.25 -19.70
C ALA A 16 -12.31 15.75 -19.43
N ILE A 17 -12.76 15.28 -18.27
CA ILE A 17 -12.79 13.84 -17.92
C ILE A 17 -13.76 13.10 -18.84
N VAL A 18 -15.01 13.57 -18.96
CA VAL A 18 -16.05 12.93 -19.78
C VAL A 18 -15.62 12.91 -21.24
N ASP A 19 -15.18 14.06 -21.77
CA ASP A 19 -14.74 14.19 -23.16
C ASP A 19 -13.54 13.28 -23.46
N PHE A 20 -12.58 13.17 -22.52
CA PHE A 20 -11.44 12.26 -22.67
C PHE A 20 -11.89 10.81 -22.76
N VAL A 21 -12.76 10.38 -21.83
CA VAL A 21 -13.26 9.00 -21.80
C VAL A 21 -14.07 8.71 -23.06
N GLU A 22 -14.93 9.62 -23.52
CA GLU A 22 -15.69 9.45 -24.76
C GLU A 22 -14.76 9.28 -25.97
N ARG A 23 -13.74 10.14 -26.13
CA ARG A 23 -12.80 10.06 -27.25
C ARG A 23 -12.05 8.72 -27.31
N VAL A 24 -11.54 8.25 -26.18
CA VAL A 24 -10.71 7.02 -26.14
C VAL A 24 -11.53 5.73 -26.11
N THR A 25 -12.84 5.82 -25.91
CA THR A 25 -13.74 4.64 -25.86
C THR A 25 -14.63 4.51 -27.09
N THR A 26 -14.75 5.54 -27.93
CA THR A 26 -15.54 5.53 -29.17
C THR A 26 -14.87 4.69 -30.25
N THR A 27 -15.39 3.48 -30.49
CA THR A 27 -14.88 2.56 -31.52
C THR A 27 -14.84 3.20 -32.90
N GLY A 28 -13.69 3.09 -33.58
CA GLY A 28 -13.48 3.69 -34.92
C GLY A 28 -13.13 5.18 -34.89
N GLY A 29 -13.09 5.81 -33.72
CA GLY A 29 -12.56 7.16 -33.53
C GLY A 29 -11.03 7.20 -33.67
N ALA A 30 -10.49 8.38 -33.98
CA ALA A 30 -9.05 8.57 -34.17
C ALA A 30 -8.22 8.35 -32.90
N ASP A 31 -8.82 8.60 -31.73
CA ASP A 31 -8.20 8.47 -30.42
C ASP A 31 -8.58 7.17 -29.70
N PHE A 32 -9.26 6.24 -30.37
CA PHE A 32 -9.73 5.00 -29.76
C PHE A 32 -8.56 4.18 -29.18
N VAL A 33 -8.71 3.78 -27.92
CA VAL A 33 -7.76 2.91 -27.21
C VAL A 33 -8.45 1.58 -26.94
N GLU A 34 -7.80 0.46 -27.27
CA GLU A 34 -8.32 -0.86 -26.96
C GLU A 34 -8.49 -1.05 -25.45
N PRO A 35 -9.53 -1.74 -24.95
CA PRO A 35 -9.75 -1.91 -23.51
C PRO A 35 -8.54 -2.44 -22.73
N ALA A 36 -7.72 -3.29 -23.36
CA ALA A 36 -6.51 -3.84 -22.74
C ALA A 36 -5.44 -2.77 -22.43
N ASP A 37 -5.44 -1.64 -23.15
CA ASP A 37 -4.48 -0.56 -23.03
C ASP A 37 -5.00 0.62 -22.19
N ARG A 38 -6.27 0.56 -21.74
CA ARG A 38 -6.90 1.61 -20.92
C ARG A 38 -6.47 1.48 -19.45
N VAL A 39 -5.29 2.00 -19.12
CA VAL A 39 -4.77 1.98 -17.74
C VAL A 39 -4.88 3.39 -17.13
N ALA A 40 -5.53 3.49 -15.97
CA ALA A 40 -5.58 4.71 -15.17
C ALA A 40 -4.83 4.52 -13.85
N VAL A 41 -3.98 5.47 -13.48
CA VAL A 41 -3.12 5.38 -12.29
C VAL A 41 -3.38 6.58 -11.38
N PHE A 42 -3.59 6.29 -10.09
CA PHE A 42 -3.88 7.28 -9.07
C PHE A 42 -2.84 7.19 -7.95
N ASP A 43 -2.42 8.33 -7.41
CA ASP A 43 -1.85 8.34 -6.06
C ASP A 43 -2.96 8.11 -5.03
N ASN A 44 -2.62 7.87 -3.76
CA ASN A 44 -3.55 7.62 -2.68
C ASN A 44 -3.66 8.80 -1.70
N ASP A 45 -2.58 9.12 -0.99
CA ASP A 45 -2.52 10.21 -0.04
C ASP A 45 -2.73 11.57 -0.74
N GLY A 46 -3.73 12.34 -0.30
CA GLY A 46 -4.08 13.62 -0.92
C GLY A 46 -4.79 13.54 -2.27
N THR A 47 -4.92 12.33 -2.85
CA THR A 47 -5.59 12.10 -4.14
C THR A 47 -6.86 11.28 -4.01
N LEU A 48 -6.88 10.19 -3.24
CA LEU A 48 -8.08 9.37 -2.99
C LEU A 48 -8.64 9.53 -1.58
N TRP A 49 -7.79 9.91 -0.62
CA TRP A 49 -8.19 10.25 0.75
C TRP A 49 -7.40 11.43 1.32
N CYS A 50 -7.84 11.92 2.49
CA CYS A 50 -7.18 13.01 3.21
C CYS A 50 -5.78 12.63 3.72
N GLU A 51 -4.79 13.49 3.47
CA GLU A 51 -3.42 13.38 4.01
C GLU A 51 -3.07 14.47 5.05
N LYS A 52 -4.04 15.30 5.43
CA LYS A 52 -3.84 16.40 6.40
C LYS A 52 -4.56 16.10 7.71
N PRO A 53 -3.98 16.40 8.87
CA PRO A 53 -2.71 17.11 9.08
C PRO A 53 -1.47 16.27 8.79
N MET A 54 -1.63 14.96 8.64
CA MET A 54 -0.57 14.02 8.29
C MET A 54 -1.12 12.82 7.52
N PRO A 55 -0.28 12.08 6.78
CA PRO A 55 -0.70 10.85 6.12
C PRO A 55 -1.27 9.83 7.12
N ILE A 56 -2.31 9.10 6.71
CA ILE A 56 -3.00 8.15 7.60
C ILE A 56 -2.05 7.04 8.09
N GLN A 57 -1.12 6.61 7.24
CA GLN A 57 -0.08 5.63 7.60
C GLN A 57 0.87 6.17 8.69
N LEU A 58 1.12 7.49 8.72
CA LEU A 58 1.94 8.10 9.76
C LEU A 58 1.21 8.03 11.11
N ASP A 59 -0.09 8.33 11.17
CA ASP A 59 -0.86 8.18 12.41
C ASP A 59 -0.90 6.73 12.90
N PHE A 60 -1.10 5.76 11.98
CA PHE A 60 -1.01 4.33 12.30
C PHE A 60 0.34 3.98 12.97
N THR A 61 1.43 4.49 12.41
CA THR A 61 2.79 4.27 12.93
C THR A 61 3.00 4.95 14.28
N VAL A 62 2.55 6.20 14.44
CA VAL A 62 2.68 6.97 15.67
C VAL A 62 1.92 6.31 16.82
N ARG A 63 0.71 5.81 16.57
CA ARG A 63 -0.04 5.05 17.59
C ARG A 63 0.71 3.79 18.01
N ARG A 64 1.37 3.11 17.07
CA ARG A 64 2.23 1.97 17.40
C ARG A 64 3.43 2.37 18.26
N PHE A 65 4.06 3.51 17.99
CA PHE A 65 5.13 4.04 18.85
C PHE A 65 4.64 4.37 20.26
N ALA A 66 3.45 4.97 20.38
CA ALA A 66 2.84 5.28 21.67
C ALA A 66 2.56 4.01 22.49
N GLU A 67 2.05 2.94 21.85
CA GLU A 67 1.87 1.62 22.50
C GLU A 67 3.19 1.06 23.04
N MET A 68 4.27 1.14 22.26
CA MET A 68 5.59 0.66 22.68
C MET A 68 6.14 1.48 23.84
N ALA A 69 6.01 2.82 23.79
CA ALA A 69 6.44 3.72 24.85
C ALA A 69 5.64 3.52 26.15
N ALA A 70 4.36 3.18 26.05
CA ALA A 70 3.56 2.84 27.22
C ALA A 70 4.01 1.51 27.87
N ALA A 71 4.52 0.56 27.08
CA ALA A 71 5.03 -0.71 27.57
C ALA A 71 6.49 -0.64 28.08
N ASP A 72 7.28 0.29 27.58
CA ASP A 72 8.68 0.49 27.97
C ASP A 72 8.97 1.97 28.34
N PRO A 73 9.08 2.30 29.63
CA PRO A 73 9.40 3.65 30.09
C PRO A 73 10.72 4.21 29.55
N ALA A 74 11.68 3.37 29.13
CA ALA A 74 12.93 3.85 28.55
C ALA A 74 12.70 4.57 27.20
N LEU A 75 11.70 4.11 26.43
CA LEU A 75 11.34 4.71 25.14
C LEU A 75 10.65 6.08 25.30
N GLN A 76 10.02 6.35 26.45
CA GLN A 76 9.35 7.64 26.70
C GLN A 76 10.30 8.84 26.71
N GLN A 77 11.62 8.61 26.81
CA GLN A 77 12.65 9.65 26.77
C GLN A 77 13.38 9.74 25.41
N GLN A 78 13.00 8.93 24.42
CA GLN A 78 13.70 8.82 23.13
C GLN A 78 12.79 9.22 21.97
N GLN A 79 13.27 10.04 21.03
CA GLN A 79 12.53 10.32 19.80
C GLN A 79 12.64 9.14 18.83
N PRO A 80 11.57 8.80 18.08
CA PRO A 80 10.25 9.47 18.01
C PRO A 80 9.19 8.97 19.01
N TRP A 81 9.51 7.98 19.85
CA TRP A 81 8.56 7.39 20.81
C TRP A 81 8.04 8.37 21.86
N LYS A 82 8.89 9.29 22.32
CA LYS A 82 8.51 10.38 23.20
C LYS A 82 7.41 11.24 22.59
N ALA A 83 7.63 11.76 21.37
CA ALA A 83 6.62 12.57 20.68
C ALA A 83 5.30 11.81 20.48
N ALA A 84 5.37 10.52 20.18
CA ALA A 84 4.18 9.68 20.06
C ALA A 84 3.44 9.52 21.40
N HIS A 85 4.16 9.27 22.49
CA HIS A 85 3.61 9.10 23.83
C HIS A 85 2.97 10.39 24.38
N GLU A 86 3.60 11.53 24.13
CA GLU A 86 3.14 12.85 24.56
C GLU A 86 2.08 13.47 23.61
N HIS A 87 1.70 12.76 22.54
CA HIS A 87 0.82 13.25 21.47
C HIS A 87 1.30 14.56 20.82
N ASP A 88 2.61 14.73 20.67
CA ASP A 88 3.22 15.91 20.04
C ASP A 88 3.15 15.82 18.50
N LEU A 89 1.95 16.13 17.98
CA LEU A 89 1.70 16.21 16.54
C LEU A 89 2.51 17.34 15.87
N ARG A 90 3.01 18.33 16.64
CA ARG A 90 3.83 19.42 16.07
C ARG A 90 5.22 18.90 15.72
N TRP A 91 5.85 18.13 16.59
CA TRP A 91 7.14 17.51 16.28
C TRP A 91 7.04 16.57 15.07
N LEU A 92 6.00 15.72 15.03
CA LEU A 92 5.75 14.80 13.93
C LEU A 92 5.49 15.53 12.61
N GLY A 93 4.69 16.60 12.63
CA GLY A 93 4.47 17.45 11.46
C GLY A 93 5.74 18.19 11.04
N ALA A 94 6.54 18.69 11.98
CA ALA A 94 7.80 19.37 11.70
C ALA A 94 8.84 18.44 11.08
N ALA A 95 8.89 17.17 11.48
CA ALA A 95 9.77 16.16 10.87
C ALA A 95 9.46 15.98 9.38
N MET A 96 8.17 15.94 9.01
CA MET A 96 7.73 15.89 7.61
C MET A 96 8.09 17.17 6.85
N VAL A 97 7.86 18.34 7.45
CA VAL A 97 8.20 19.64 6.83
C VAL A 97 9.71 19.79 6.61
N LYS A 98 10.54 19.38 7.58
CA LYS A 98 12.00 19.39 7.45
C LYS A 98 12.47 18.52 6.29
N HIS A 99 11.90 17.32 6.15
CA HIS A 99 12.19 16.45 5.01
C HIS A 99 11.87 17.12 3.68
N TYR A 100 10.70 17.76 3.55
CA TYR A 100 10.35 18.51 2.33
C TYR A 100 11.33 19.66 2.04
N ASN A 101 11.98 20.20 3.07
CA ASN A 101 13.03 21.23 2.93
C ASN A 101 14.44 20.64 2.77
N GLY A 102 14.58 19.31 2.63
CA GLY A 102 15.86 18.62 2.39
C GLY A 102 16.63 18.22 3.67
N ASP A 103 16.04 18.35 4.86
CA ASP A 103 16.61 17.86 6.11
C ASP A 103 15.96 16.54 6.53
N ASP A 104 16.66 15.43 6.29
CA ASP A 104 16.22 14.07 6.59
C ASP A 104 16.49 13.62 8.03
N GLY A 105 17.03 14.48 8.92
CA GLY A 105 17.46 14.08 10.26
C GLY A 105 16.36 13.37 11.06
N ASP A 106 15.21 14.04 11.20
CA ASP A 106 14.08 13.50 11.96
C ASP A 106 13.36 12.37 11.18
N LEU A 107 13.38 12.40 9.85
CA LEU A 107 12.83 11.32 9.03
C LEU A 107 13.64 10.02 9.18
N LYS A 108 14.98 10.10 9.29
CA LYS A 108 15.82 8.92 9.54
C LYS A 108 15.51 8.28 10.89
N LEU A 109 15.26 9.09 11.92
CA LEU A 109 14.81 8.60 13.22
C LEU A 109 13.46 7.89 13.12
N LEU A 110 12.50 8.49 12.41
CA LEU A 110 11.20 7.87 12.14
C LEU A 110 11.34 6.54 11.39
N MET A 111 12.18 6.47 10.35
CA MET A 111 12.41 5.24 9.59
C MET A 111 13.10 4.14 10.40
N GLY A 112 14.05 4.52 11.27
CA GLY A 112 14.66 3.60 12.23
C GLY A 112 13.64 3.03 13.22
N ALA A 113 12.79 3.89 13.78
CA ALA A 113 11.74 3.48 14.70
C ALA A 113 10.65 2.64 14.03
N VAL A 114 10.25 2.92 12.78
CA VAL A 114 9.35 2.07 11.99
C VAL A 114 9.91 0.66 11.89
N THR A 115 11.20 0.57 11.61
CA THR A 115 11.90 -0.71 11.48
C THR A 115 11.83 -1.51 12.77
N GLU A 116 12.04 -0.86 13.92
CA GLU A 116 11.93 -1.49 15.24
C GLU A 116 10.49 -1.87 15.60
N ALA A 117 9.55 -0.96 15.34
CA ALA A 117 8.14 -1.14 15.70
C ALA A 117 7.44 -2.27 14.97
N PHE A 118 7.91 -2.56 13.75
CA PHE A 118 7.39 -3.61 12.90
C PHE A 118 8.41 -4.72 12.63
N ASP A 119 9.51 -4.83 13.39
CA ASP A 119 10.46 -5.93 13.22
C ASP A 119 9.81 -7.27 13.52
N SER A 120 10.13 -8.28 12.72
CA SER A 120 9.70 -9.66 12.90
C SER A 120 8.16 -9.86 12.97
N VAL A 121 7.36 -8.88 12.56
CA VAL A 121 5.91 -8.98 12.46
C VAL A 121 5.57 -9.83 11.23
N THR A 122 4.67 -10.81 11.39
CA THR A 122 4.20 -11.59 10.25
C THR A 122 3.28 -10.76 9.37
N VAL A 123 3.21 -11.09 8.07
CA VAL A 123 2.31 -10.39 7.13
C VAL A 123 0.86 -10.43 7.63
N GLU A 124 0.42 -11.55 8.19
CA GLU A 124 -0.94 -11.73 8.72
C GLU A 124 -1.20 -10.85 9.95
N ASN A 125 -0.21 -10.73 10.85
CA ASN A 125 -0.32 -9.87 12.02
C ASN A 125 -0.30 -8.38 11.63
N TYR A 126 0.47 -8.02 10.60
CA TYR A 126 0.46 -6.65 10.07
C TYR A 126 -0.90 -6.32 9.45
N ASP A 127 -1.44 -7.18 8.57
CA ASP A 127 -2.78 -7.01 8.00
C ASP A 127 -3.86 -6.87 9.09
N ALA A 128 -3.83 -7.73 10.11
CA ALA A 128 -4.79 -7.65 11.22
C ALA A 128 -4.70 -6.33 11.99
N ARG A 129 -3.49 -5.80 12.21
CA ARG A 129 -3.28 -4.49 12.86
C ARG A 129 -3.82 -3.35 12.00
N VAL A 130 -3.57 -3.37 10.70
CA VAL A 130 -4.09 -2.37 9.76
C VAL A 130 -5.62 -2.39 9.76
N ARG A 131 -6.24 -3.58 9.68
CA ARG A 131 -7.70 -3.71 9.73
C ARG A 131 -8.28 -3.18 11.05
N ALA A 132 -7.66 -3.52 12.18
CA ALA A 132 -8.08 -3.04 13.49
C ALA A 132 -7.97 -1.51 13.59
N PHE A 133 -6.89 -0.92 13.06
CA PHE A 133 -6.71 0.52 13.01
C PHE A 133 -7.85 1.19 12.22
N PHE A 134 -8.15 0.74 10.99
CA PHE A 134 -9.24 1.32 10.21
C PHE A 134 -10.64 1.05 10.79
N ALA A 135 -10.80 0.06 11.66
CA ALA A 135 -12.06 -0.21 12.34
C ALA A 135 -12.30 0.67 13.58
N GLY A 136 -11.23 1.13 14.25
CA GLY A 136 -11.34 1.83 15.53
C GLY A 136 -10.76 3.24 15.60
N ALA A 137 -9.99 3.68 14.60
CA ALA A 137 -9.34 4.98 14.61
C ALA A 137 -10.12 6.05 13.84
N ASP A 138 -10.27 7.19 14.50
CA ASP A 138 -10.81 8.41 13.91
C ASP A 138 -9.69 9.38 13.50
N HIS A 139 -9.99 10.16 12.48
CA HIS A 139 -9.17 11.24 11.99
C HIS A 139 -9.07 12.39 13.02
N PRO A 140 -7.86 12.82 13.43
CA PRO A 140 -7.66 13.64 14.62
C PRO A 140 -8.30 15.03 14.55
N THR A 141 -8.36 15.65 13.37
CA THR A 141 -8.94 16.99 13.19
C THR A 141 -10.36 16.99 12.64
N LEU A 142 -10.81 15.88 12.04
CA LEU A 142 -12.12 15.79 11.39
C LEU A 142 -13.14 15.05 12.27
N GLY A 143 -12.69 14.34 13.31
CA GLY A 143 -13.56 13.65 14.25
C GLY A 143 -14.43 12.57 13.60
N ARG A 144 -13.94 11.92 12.54
CA ARG A 144 -14.65 10.87 11.81
C ARG A 144 -13.76 9.68 11.51
N PRO A 145 -14.32 8.47 11.29
CA PRO A 145 -13.54 7.29 10.97
C PRO A 145 -12.69 7.50 9.72
N TYR A 146 -11.46 6.96 9.71
CA TYR A 146 -10.59 7.07 8.53
C TYR A 146 -11.20 6.50 7.25
N ARG A 147 -12.07 5.48 7.36
CA ARG A 147 -12.82 4.93 6.22
C ARG A 147 -13.75 5.96 5.57
N GLY A 148 -14.17 6.99 6.31
CA GLY A 148 -14.97 8.11 5.84
C GLY A 148 -14.16 9.32 5.36
N CYS A 149 -12.84 9.19 5.25
CA CYS A 149 -11.94 10.26 4.79
C CYS A 149 -11.57 10.16 3.31
N GLY A 150 -12.20 9.25 2.56
CA GLY A 150 -12.08 9.17 1.10
C GLY A 150 -12.81 10.33 0.40
N TYR A 151 -12.30 10.75 -0.76
CA TYR A 151 -12.95 11.77 -1.58
C TYR A 151 -14.01 11.13 -2.48
N ALA A 152 -15.29 11.38 -2.17
CA ALA A 152 -16.41 10.84 -2.94
C ALA A 152 -16.30 11.07 -4.46
N PRO A 153 -15.92 12.27 -4.97
CA PRO A 153 -15.73 12.47 -6.42
C PRO A 153 -14.70 11.52 -7.02
N MET A 154 -13.62 11.21 -6.30
CA MET A 154 -12.55 10.35 -6.81
C MET A 154 -12.96 8.88 -6.82
N VAL A 155 -13.77 8.44 -5.83
CA VAL A 155 -14.37 7.10 -5.84
C VAL A 155 -15.36 6.95 -7.00
N GLU A 156 -16.13 7.99 -7.31
CA GLU A 156 -16.99 8.01 -8.49
C GLU A 156 -16.19 7.95 -9.79
N LEU A 157 -15.07 8.69 -9.87
CA LEU A 157 -14.18 8.66 -11.03
C LEU A 157 -13.60 7.26 -11.28
N LEU A 158 -13.15 6.57 -10.23
CA LEU A 158 -12.67 5.20 -10.34
C LEU A 158 -13.75 4.28 -10.94
N ARG A 159 -14.98 4.36 -10.42
CA ARG A 159 -16.12 3.57 -10.93
C ARG A 159 -16.49 3.94 -12.36
N TYR A 160 -16.46 5.23 -12.70
CA TYR A 160 -16.73 5.73 -14.03
C TYR A 160 -15.71 5.19 -15.04
N LEU A 161 -14.42 5.22 -14.71
CA LEU A 161 -13.37 4.68 -15.56
C LEU A 161 -13.50 3.15 -15.70
N GLU A 162 -13.76 2.44 -14.60
CA GLU A 162 -13.98 0.98 -14.65
C GLU A 162 -15.16 0.60 -15.55
N ALA A 163 -16.28 1.33 -15.45
CA ALA A 163 -17.46 1.12 -16.31
C ALA A 163 -17.17 1.39 -17.80
N ASN A 164 -16.12 2.15 -18.11
CA ASN A 164 -15.65 2.45 -19.46
C ASN A 164 -14.45 1.58 -19.90
N GLY A 165 -14.18 0.50 -19.16
CA GLY A 165 -13.19 -0.50 -19.52
C GLY A 165 -11.76 -0.14 -19.14
N PHE A 166 -11.55 0.81 -18.22
CA PHE A 166 -10.23 1.08 -17.68
C PHE A 166 -9.86 0.11 -16.56
N ALA A 167 -8.59 -0.27 -16.52
CA ALA A 167 -7.97 -0.89 -15.35
C ALA A 167 -7.38 0.20 -14.44
N ASN A 168 -7.99 0.40 -13.28
CA ASN A 168 -7.51 1.36 -12.27
C ASN A 168 -6.40 0.75 -11.41
N TYR A 169 -5.31 1.50 -11.25
CA TYR A 169 -4.18 1.20 -10.36
C TYR A 169 -3.98 2.32 -9.35
N ILE A 170 -3.48 1.95 -8.17
CA ILE A 170 -2.97 2.89 -7.17
C ILE A 170 -1.45 2.77 -7.16
N ALA A 171 -0.75 3.90 -7.34
CA ALA A 171 0.70 4.00 -7.24
C ALA A 171 1.06 5.12 -6.26
N SER A 172 1.42 4.75 -5.03
CA SER A 172 1.65 5.70 -3.95
C SER A 172 3.04 5.55 -3.32
N GLY A 173 3.52 6.62 -2.70
CA GLY A 173 4.70 6.56 -1.83
C GLY A 173 4.47 5.78 -0.54
N GLY A 174 3.21 5.61 -0.13
CA GLY A 174 2.81 4.85 1.06
C GLY A 174 3.10 3.35 0.97
N ASP A 175 3.03 2.68 2.12
CA ASP A 175 3.22 1.23 2.21
C ASP A 175 2.08 0.47 1.51
N ARG A 176 2.47 -0.32 0.52
CA ARG A 176 1.59 -1.22 -0.22
C ARG A 176 0.79 -2.13 0.70
N ASP A 177 1.44 -2.70 1.72
CA ASP A 177 0.82 -3.68 2.61
C ASP A 177 -0.07 -3.01 3.68
N PHE A 178 0.06 -1.68 3.86
CA PHE A 178 -0.89 -0.83 4.60
C PHE A 178 -2.15 -0.50 3.78
N MET A 179 -2.02 -0.24 2.47
CA MET A 179 -3.15 0.13 1.61
C MET A 179 -4.02 -1.08 1.21
N ARG A 180 -3.40 -2.22 0.86
CA ARG A 180 -4.09 -3.41 0.35
C ARG A 180 -5.24 -3.94 1.21
N PRO A 181 -5.17 -3.96 2.55
CA PRO A 181 -6.25 -4.50 3.38
C PRO A 181 -7.57 -3.74 3.26
N VAL A 182 -7.54 -2.47 2.84
CA VAL A 182 -8.71 -1.56 2.83
C VAL A 182 -9.08 -1.03 1.45
N ALA A 183 -8.15 -0.96 0.50
CA ALA A 183 -8.38 -0.37 -0.83
C ALA A 183 -9.55 -1.02 -1.60
N GLY A 184 -9.74 -2.34 -1.47
CA GLY A 184 -10.86 -3.03 -2.11
C GLY A 184 -12.22 -2.54 -1.63
N GLU A 185 -12.37 -2.29 -0.33
CA GLU A 185 -13.63 -1.80 0.24
C GLU A 185 -13.82 -0.30 0.00
N LEU A 186 -12.74 0.49 0.13
CA LEU A 186 -12.81 1.94 -0.01
C LEU A 186 -12.95 2.40 -1.47
N TYR A 187 -12.27 1.72 -2.39
CA TYR A 187 -12.07 2.19 -3.76
C TYR A 187 -12.52 1.19 -4.84
N GLY A 188 -12.81 -0.06 -4.48
CA GLY A 188 -13.06 -1.12 -5.46
C GLY A 188 -11.81 -1.59 -6.21
N VAL A 189 -10.61 -1.18 -5.77
CA VAL A 189 -9.35 -1.54 -6.43
C VAL A 189 -8.75 -2.79 -5.76
N PRO A 190 -8.52 -3.89 -6.49
CA PRO A 190 -8.04 -5.13 -5.89
C PRO A 190 -6.55 -5.07 -5.54
N PRO A 191 -6.07 -5.88 -4.57
CA PRO A 191 -4.71 -5.78 -4.02
C PRO A 191 -3.56 -5.86 -5.03
N GLU A 192 -3.74 -6.61 -6.12
CA GLU A 192 -2.76 -6.76 -7.20
C GLU A 192 -2.56 -5.49 -8.03
N ARG A 193 -3.51 -4.53 -7.97
CA ARG A 193 -3.41 -3.23 -8.62
C ARG A 193 -2.95 -2.11 -7.67
N ILE A 194 -2.49 -2.48 -6.48
CA ILE A 194 -1.92 -1.57 -5.48
C ILE A 194 -0.40 -1.68 -5.53
N ILE A 195 0.23 -0.58 -5.91
CA ILE A 195 1.66 -0.36 -6.00
C ILE A 195 2.04 0.66 -4.93
N GLY A 196 3.03 0.32 -4.12
CA GLY A 196 3.53 1.19 -3.08
C GLY A 196 4.91 0.78 -2.61
N SER A 197 5.46 1.57 -1.70
CA SER A 197 6.68 1.21 -0.97
C SER A 197 6.44 -0.09 -0.19
N ALA A 198 7.50 -0.86 0.05
CA ALA A 198 7.40 -2.10 0.82
C ALA A 198 8.66 -2.32 1.66
N LEU A 199 8.45 -2.79 2.89
CA LEU A 199 9.53 -3.35 3.69
C LEU A 199 9.95 -4.71 3.09
N GLY A 200 11.24 -4.98 3.06
CA GLY A 200 11.75 -6.27 2.63
C GLY A 200 11.13 -7.39 3.46
N LEU A 201 10.78 -8.51 2.84
CA LEU A 201 10.25 -9.67 3.54
C LEU A 201 11.34 -10.73 3.71
N SER A 202 11.30 -11.46 4.82
CA SER A 202 12.12 -12.64 5.07
C SER A 202 11.24 -13.85 5.34
N TYR A 203 11.68 -14.98 4.81
CA TYR A 203 11.04 -16.25 5.08
C TYR A 203 11.64 -16.87 6.35
N ARG A 204 10.80 -17.27 7.31
CA ARG A 204 11.23 -18.01 8.51
C ARG A 204 10.53 -19.36 8.56
N GLU A 205 11.32 -20.43 8.68
CA GLU A 205 10.80 -21.79 8.86
C GLU A 205 10.68 -22.08 10.37
N GLY A 206 9.45 -22.14 10.88
CA GLY A 206 9.17 -22.58 12.24
C GLY A 206 9.01 -24.09 12.32
N ARG A 207 9.20 -24.67 13.53
CA ARG A 207 9.11 -26.13 13.79
C ARG A 207 7.79 -26.81 13.38
N ARG A 208 6.73 -26.03 13.09
CA ARG A 208 5.41 -26.55 12.66
C ARG A 208 4.73 -25.76 11.54
N ARG A 209 5.15 -24.53 11.23
CA ARG A 209 4.55 -23.68 10.19
C ARG A 209 5.62 -22.77 9.58
N ARG A 210 5.43 -22.50 8.29
CA ARG A 210 6.25 -21.60 7.47
C ARG A 210 5.56 -20.23 7.44
N THR A 211 6.27 -19.16 7.79
CA THR A 211 5.69 -17.81 7.86
C THR A 211 6.61 -16.77 7.23
N CYS A 212 5.99 -15.76 6.60
CA CYS A 212 6.67 -14.61 6.04
C CYS A 212 6.64 -13.46 7.05
N CYS A 213 7.81 -12.90 7.36
CA CYS A 213 7.97 -11.82 8.32
C CYS A 213 8.64 -10.62 7.66
N THR A 214 8.34 -9.42 8.13
CA THR A 214 9.10 -8.21 7.80
C THR A 214 10.58 -8.39 8.11
N ARG A 215 11.41 -7.76 7.29
CA ARG A 215 12.86 -7.68 7.42
C ARG A 215 13.23 -6.20 7.41
N PRO A 216 14.21 -5.77 8.22
CA PRO A 216 14.55 -4.36 8.41
C PRO A 216 15.28 -3.70 7.22
N ARG A 217 14.99 -4.08 5.96
CA ARG A 217 15.64 -3.51 4.77
C ARG A 217 14.60 -3.00 3.78
N TRP A 218 14.56 -1.68 3.60
CA TRP A 218 13.84 -1.04 2.52
C TRP A 218 14.50 -1.37 1.17
N THR A 219 13.68 -1.74 0.18
CA THR A 219 14.11 -1.80 -1.21
C THR A 219 13.45 -0.64 -1.95
N SER A 220 14.19 0.44 -2.21
CA SER A 220 13.80 1.43 -3.21
C SER A 220 14.07 0.84 -4.60
N SER A 221 13.13 1.01 -5.54
CA SER A 221 13.29 0.56 -6.92
C SER A 221 14.19 1.48 -7.77
N THR A 222 14.87 2.45 -7.16
CA THR A 222 15.85 3.29 -7.84
C THR A 222 17.11 2.49 -8.09
N THR A 223 17.27 2.00 -9.32
CA THR A 223 18.50 1.32 -9.75
C THR A 223 19.63 2.34 -9.78
N ASP A 224 20.45 2.40 -8.73
CA ASP A 224 21.67 3.21 -8.73
C ASP A 224 22.67 2.58 -9.71
N ARG A 225 22.81 3.24 -10.86
CA ARG A 225 23.60 2.78 -12.01
C ARG A 225 24.99 3.39 -11.95
N ARG A 226 25.70 3.36 -10.82
CA ARG A 226 27.11 3.77 -10.75
C ARG A 226 27.93 2.87 -9.82
N SER A 227 29.14 2.56 -10.30
CA SER A 227 30.23 1.78 -9.68
C SER A 227 30.19 0.24 -9.78
N ARG A 228 30.48 -0.26 -10.98
CA ARG A 228 31.24 -1.52 -11.13
C ARG A 228 32.55 -1.24 -11.85
N SER A 229 33.57 -0.87 -11.08
CA SER A 229 34.98 -0.97 -11.46
C SER A 229 35.79 -1.15 -10.18
N GLY A 230 36.19 -2.38 -9.90
CA GLY A 230 36.91 -2.74 -8.68
C GLY A 230 37.04 -4.25 -8.55
N SER A 231 37.99 -4.79 -9.30
CA SER A 231 38.52 -6.16 -9.17
C SER A 231 39.08 -6.39 -7.76
N GLY A 232 38.55 -7.40 -7.07
CA GLY A 232 39.08 -7.90 -5.81
C GLY A 232 38.44 -9.24 -5.47
N ALA A 233 39.17 -10.32 -5.67
CA ALA A 233 38.75 -11.67 -5.33
C ALA A 233 38.66 -11.81 -3.80
N GLY A 234 37.48 -12.18 -3.30
CA GLY A 234 37.23 -12.57 -1.92
C GLY A 234 36.07 -13.54 -1.92
N SER A 235 36.37 -14.79 -1.59
CA SER A 235 35.42 -15.89 -1.45
C SER A 235 34.47 -15.63 -0.28
N ASP A 236 33.18 -15.48 -0.56
CA ASP A 236 32.12 -15.55 0.44
C ASP A 236 30.94 -16.35 -0.14
N ASP A 237 30.62 -17.46 0.53
CA ASP A 237 29.60 -18.45 0.16
C ASP A 237 28.19 -17.90 0.44
N GLY A 238 27.81 -16.87 -0.30
CA GLY A 238 26.47 -16.31 -0.32
C GLY A 238 25.66 -16.88 -1.48
N ARG A 239 24.96 -18.00 -1.28
CA ARG A 239 23.98 -18.53 -2.25
C ARG A 239 22.83 -17.53 -2.39
N SER A 240 22.96 -16.60 -3.33
CA SER A 240 21.84 -15.78 -3.79
C SER A 240 20.90 -16.66 -4.60
N CYS A 241 19.63 -16.71 -4.21
CA CYS A 241 18.62 -17.43 -4.97
C CYS A 241 18.38 -16.68 -6.28
N ARG A 242 19.00 -17.16 -7.36
CA ARG A 242 18.46 -16.99 -8.71
C ARG A 242 17.04 -17.55 -8.70
N SER A 243 16.12 -16.80 -9.28
CA SER A 243 14.73 -17.17 -9.50
C SER A 243 14.65 -18.48 -10.30
N ALA A 244 14.62 -19.61 -9.59
CA ALA A 244 14.14 -20.87 -10.12
C ALA A 244 12.64 -20.88 -9.92
N THR A 245 11.90 -20.67 -11.00
CA THR A 245 10.45 -20.84 -11.07
C THR A 245 10.11 -22.27 -10.67
N PRO A 246 9.38 -22.52 -9.56
CA PRO A 246 8.75 -23.81 -9.35
C PRO A 246 7.33 -23.70 -9.90
N THR A 247 7.08 -24.40 -10.99
CA THR A 247 5.73 -24.69 -11.49
C THR A 247 4.99 -25.50 -10.43
N ALA A 248 4.39 -24.81 -9.45
CA ALA A 248 3.52 -25.40 -8.46
C ALA A 248 2.08 -25.03 -8.83
N THR A 249 1.45 -25.90 -9.63
CA THR A 249 0.01 -25.92 -9.81
C THR A 249 -0.67 -26.09 -8.45
N CYS A 250 -1.32 -25.03 -7.96
CA CYS A 250 -2.30 -25.11 -6.88
C CYS A 250 -3.48 -25.97 -7.35
N ARG A 251 -3.53 -27.24 -6.95
CA ARG A 251 -4.76 -28.05 -7.02
C ARG A 251 -5.63 -27.71 -5.81
N CYS A 252 -6.76 -27.05 -6.06
CA CYS A 252 -7.89 -27.07 -5.15
C CYS A 252 -8.35 -28.54 -4.98
N SER A 253 -8.44 -29.03 -3.74
CA SER A 253 -9.07 -30.31 -3.45
C SER A 253 -10.58 -30.09 -3.22
N PRO A 254 -11.48 -30.91 -3.81
CA PRO A 254 -12.91 -30.83 -3.54
C PRO A 254 -13.28 -31.61 -2.26
N SER A 255 -14.30 -31.12 -1.55
CA SER A 255 -14.90 -31.76 -0.36
C SER A 255 -15.40 -33.19 -0.64
N PRO A 256 -15.41 -34.11 0.36
CA PRO A 256 -15.76 -35.52 0.14
C PRO A 256 -17.27 -35.75 0.19
N GLY A 257 -17.80 -36.50 -0.79
CA GLY A 257 -19.23 -36.83 -0.86
C GLY A 257 -19.66 -37.82 -1.96
N SER A 258 -18.92 -38.94 -2.10
CA SER A 258 -19.39 -40.27 -2.57
C SER A 258 -20.01 -40.41 -4.01
N PRO A 259 -20.30 -41.64 -4.51
CA PRO A 259 -19.36 -42.37 -5.38
C PRO A 259 -19.99 -42.80 -6.72
N THR A 260 -19.15 -43.02 -7.75
CA THR A 260 -19.05 -44.30 -8.51
C THR A 260 -18.28 -44.10 -9.82
N ALA A 261 -17.31 -44.98 -10.01
CA ALA A 261 -16.47 -45.07 -11.20
C ALA A 261 -17.21 -45.77 -12.36
N ARG A 262 -16.85 -45.40 -13.61
CA ARG A 262 -16.60 -46.36 -14.71
C ARG A 262 -15.77 -45.70 -15.83
N PRO A 263 -14.93 -46.48 -16.55
CA PRO A 263 -13.76 -45.96 -17.27
C PRO A 263 -14.00 -45.65 -18.76
N CYS A 264 -13.05 -44.89 -19.32
CA CYS A 264 -12.93 -44.41 -20.69
C CYS A 264 -13.06 -45.48 -21.79
N GLY A 265 -13.59 -45.05 -22.95
CA GLY A 265 -13.46 -45.74 -24.23
C GLY A 265 -13.69 -44.81 -25.42
N ARG A 266 -12.60 -44.63 -26.20
CA ARG A 266 -12.42 -44.05 -27.55
C ARG A 266 -12.72 -42.58 -27.79
#